data_AF-A0A6L6QI66-F1
#
_entry.id   AF-A0A6L6QI66-F1
#
_cell.length_a   1.000
_cell.length_b   1.000
_cell.length_c   1.000
_cell.angle_alpha   90.00
_cell.angle_beta   90.00
_cell.angle_gamma   90.00
#
_symmetry.space_group_name_H-M   'P 1'
#
loop_
_entity.id
_entity.type
_entity.pdbx_description
1 polymer ?
#
loop_
_entity_poly.entity_id
_entity_poly.type
_entity_poly.pdbx_seq_one_letter_code
_entity_poly.pdbx_strand_id
1 'polypeptide(L)'
;MLSANYTSENICRALGLGGFANDWQLAGADECIRVLLKPSFHREICISVLCIAGTVSVSVVAAVSQIWLQDWPLPQLTQVEQEAGILPDLQFARLSSLLDLAAEPPQTPRFVVIDGMTAHSIHRKNRSGKVNVDQNVASDEKYKSFVAEVIKQTHSATGHPGIRNALADAGRYVGLQIPVEAVPPAKEIVRTIVLGGEDETSQILEALRKQHGE
;
A
#
# COMPACT_ATOMS: atom_id res chain seq x y z
N MET A 1 13.47 -12.42 -3.19
CA MET A 1 13.36 -12.40 -1.71
C MET A 1 13.19 -13.83 -1.15
N LEU A 2 13.85 -14.22 -0.04
CA LEU A 2 13.57 -15.51 0.64
C LEU A 2 12.17 -15.49 1.26
N SER A 3 11.46 -16.63 1.30
CA SER A 3 10.10 -16.74 1.84
C SER A 3 9.98 -16.23 3.29
N ALA A 4 10.99 -16.50 4.12
CA ALA A 4 11.06 -16.02 5.50
C ALA A 4 11.09 -14.48 5.63
N ASN A 5 11.53 -13.79 4.57
CA ASN A 5 11.59 -12.33 4.55
C ASN A 5 10.30 -11.69 4.03
N TYR A 6 9.37 -12.44 3.42
CA TYR A 6 8.12 -11.93 2.83
C TYR A 6 7.02 -11.67 3.89
N THR A 7 7.39 -10.89 4.90
CA THR A 7 6.53 -10.46 6.00
C THR A 7 5.92 -9.09 5.70
N SER A 8 4.79 -8.78 6.34
CA SER A 8 4.11 -7.50 6.13
C SER A 8 4.95 -6.29 6.53
N GLU A 9 5.79 -6.45 7.56
CA GLU A 9 6.75 -5.43 8.00
C GLU A 9 7.82 -5.16 6.94
N ASN A 10 8.42 -6.22 6.39
CA ASN A 10 9.46 -6.10 5.36
C ASN A 10 8.90 -5.58 4.03
N ILE A 11 7.68 -5.98 3.66
CA ILE A 11 6.98 -5.47 2.49
C ILE A 11 6.73 -3.96 2.65
N CYS A 12 6.21 -3.50 3.79
CA CYS A 12 6.01 -2.07 4.02
C CYS A 12 7.31 -1.28 3.93
N ARG A 13 8.41 -1.82 4.48
CA ARG A 13 9.74 -1.20 4.34
C ARG A 13 10.23 -1.13 2.90
N ALA A 14 10.02 -2.18 2.12
CA ALA A 14 10.34 -2.18 0.70
C ALA A 14 9.52 -1.13 -0.07
N LEU A 15 8.27 -0.90 0.36
CA LEU A 15 7.41 0.18 -0.13
C LEU A 15 7.81 1.59 0.36
N GLY A 16 8.92 1.73 1.09
CA GLY A 16 9.37 3.02 1.64
C GLY A 16 8.57 3.49 2.86
N LEU A 17 7.71 2.64 3.43
CA LEU A 17 7.00 2.90 4.68
C LEU A 17 7.86 2.45 5.88
N GLY A 18 7.58 2.95 7.09
CA GLY A 18 8.39 2.58 8.26
C GLY A 18 8.24 1.10 8.66
N GLY A 19 7.01 0.69 8.96
CA GLY A 19 6.63 -0.67 9.32
C GLY A 19 5.13 -0.83 9.19
N PHE A 20 4.62 -2.05 9.15
CA PHE A 20 3.19 -2.26 8.94
C PHE A 20 2.38 -1.72 10.13
N ALA A 21 2.75 -2.10 11.35
CA ALA A 21 2.10 -1.60 12.56
C ALA A 21 2.77 -0.37 13.18
N ASN A 22 4.07 -0.19 12.98
CA ASN A 22 4.87 0.78 13.73
C ASN A 22 5.22 2.04 12.92
N ASP A 23 4.35 2.41 11.99
CA ASP A 23 4.50 3.63 11.20
C ASP A 23 4.08 4.86 11.98
N TRP A 24 4.90 5.90 11.90
CA TRP A 24 4.68 7.19 12.57
C TRP A 24 3.40 7.88 12.07
N GLN A 25 3.02 7.68 10.80
CA GLN A 25 1.78 8.24 10.23
C GLN A 25 0.55 7.69 10.94
N LEU A 26 0.61 6.43 11.38
CA LEU A 26 -0.49 5.81 12.14
C LEU A 26 -0.55 6.30 13.59
N ALA A 27 0.58 6.71 14.16
CA ALA A 27 0.65 7.15 15.55
C ALA A 27 0.01 8.53 15.78
N GLY A 28 -0.02 9.37 14.74
CA GLY A 28 -0.63 10.69 14.79
C GLY A 28 -2.15 10.71 14.61
N ALA A 29 -2.75 9.59 14.19
CA ALA A 29 -4.19 9.52 13.90
C ALA A 29 -5.04 9.25 15.13
N ASP A 30 -6.26 9.79 15.16
CA ASP A 30 -7.24 9.49 16.20
C ASP A 30 -7.81 8.08 16.00
N GLU A 31 -8.06 7.74 14.72
CA GLU A 31 -8.41 6.41 14.27
C GLU A 31 -7.73 6.10 12.94
N CYS A 32 -7.31 4.84 12.73
CA CYS A 32 -6.73 4.43 11.46
C CYS A 32 -7.06 3.00 11.07
N ILE A 33 -7.20 2.77 9.77
CA ILE A 33 -7.27 1.44 9.16
C ILE A 33 -6.10 1.34 8.18
N ARG A 34 -5.29 0.29 8.29
CA ARG A 34 -4.25 0.01 7.29
C ARG A 34 -4.39 -1.41 6.79
N VAL A 35 -4.36 -1.56 5.47
CA VAL A 35 -4.53 -2.83 4.76
C VAL A 35 -3.35 -3.02 3.81
N LEU A 36 -2.61 -4.11 3.99
CA LEU A 36 -1.58 -4.56 3.07
C LEU A 36 -2.13 -5.73 2.24
N LEU A 37 -2.26 -5.53 0.94
CA LEU A 37 -2.65 -6.52 -0.05
C LEU A 37 -1.41 -7.20 -0.62
N LYS A 38 -1.40 -8.53 -0.59
CA LYS A 38 -0.30 -9.39 -1.05
C LYS A 38 -0.81 -10.40 -2.09
N PRO A 39 -1.19 -9.94 -3.30
CA PRO A 39 -1.62 -10.84 -4.37
C PRO A 39 -0.46 -11.71 -4.87
N SER A 40 -0.72 -12.98 -5.19
CA SER A 40 0.34 -13.90 -5.62
C SER A 40 1.02 -13.50 -6.94
N PHE A 41 0.27 -12.91 -7.88
CA PHE A 41 0.72 -12.65 -9.25
C PHE A 41 0.70 -11.17 -9.66
N HIS A 42 0.41 -10.29 -8.71
CA HIS A 42 0.38 -8.86 -8.94
C HIS A 42 1.22 -8.14 -7.87
N ARG A 43 1.43 -6.85 -8.06
CA ARG A 43 2.16 -5.99 -7.12
C ARG A 43 1.45 -5.85 -5.78
N GLU A 44 2.25 -5.72 -4.73
CA GLU A 44 1.80 -5.47 -3.38
C GLU A 44 1.34 -4.01 -3.21
N ILE A 45 0.30 -3.82 -2.40
CA ILE A 45 -0.35 -2.52 -2.20
C ILE A 45 -0.62 -2.30 -0.73
N CYS A 46 -0.17 -1.18 -0.18
CA CYS A 46 -0.49 -0.73 1.16
C CYS A 46 -1.45 0.45 1.11
N ILE A 47 -2.61 0.30 1.73
CA ILE A 47 -3.65 1.33 1.84
C ILE A 47 -3.74 1.74 3.29
N SER A 48 -3.63 3.03 3.57
CA SER A 48 -3.79 3.63 4.90
C SER A 48 -4.92 4.63 4.87
N VAL A 49 -5.96 4.39 5.66
CA VAL A 49 -7.06 5.33 5.88
C VAL A 49 -6.92 5.92 7.27
N LEU A 50 -6.74 7.24 7.36
CA LEU A 50 -6.47 7.96 8.60
C LEU A 50 -7.61 8.94 8.88
N CYS A 51 -8.14 8.91 10.10
CA CYS A 51 -9.04 9.93 10.63
C CYS A 51 -8.26 10.81 11.61
N ILE A 52 -8.15 12.10 11.30
CA ILE A 52 -7.43 13.10 12.12
C ILE A 52 -8.33 14.31 12.28
N ALA A 53 -8.71 14.65 13.52
CA ALA A 53 -9.57 15.79 13.82
C ALA A 53 -10.86 15.83 12.97
N GLY A 54 -11.45 14.66 12.71
CA GLY A 54 -12.66 14.51 11.90
C GLY A 54 -12.45 14.61 10.39
N THR A 55 -11.20 14.73 9.90
CA THR A 55 -10.91 14.64 8.47
C THR A 55 -10.42 13.24 8.14
N VAL A 56 -11.05 12.59 7.16
CA VAL A 56 -10.64 11.27 6.68
C VAL A 56 -9.82 11.41 5.40
N SER A 57 -8.59 10.93 5.47
CA SER A 57 -7.67 10.82 4.33
C SER A 57 -7.36 9.36 4.02
N VAL A 58 -7.08 9.09 2.75
CA VAL A 58 -6.56 7.80 2.30
C VAL A 58 -5.20 8.03 1.63
N SER A 59 -4.24 7.18 1.92
CA SER A 59 -2.92 7.13 1.30
C SER A 59 -2.69 5.72 0.78
N VAL A 60 -2.24 5.62 -0.47
CA VAL A 60 -1.97 4.35 -1.13
C VAL A 60 -0.54 4.35 -1.61
N VAL A 61 0.17 3.25 -1.33
CA VAL A 61 1.48 2.98 -1.88
C VAL A 61 1.44 1.62 -2.56
N ALA A 62 1.76 1.57 -3.84
CA ALA A 62 1.85 0.33 -4.61
C ALA A 62 3.28 0.13 -5.11
N ALA A 63 3.78 -1.10 -5.09
CA ALA A 63 5.04 -1.41 -5.76
C ALA A 63 4.88 -1.26 -7.29
N VAL A 64 5.94 -0.94 -8.03
CA VAL A 64 5.90 -0.94 -9.51
C VAL A 64 5.95 -2.34 -10.10
N SER A 65 6.46 -3.30 -9.33
CA SER A 65 6.62 -4.70 -9.67
C SER A 65 6.45 -5.55 -8.41
N GLN A 66 6.34 -6.87 -8.56
CA GLN A 66 6.22 -7.77 -7.42
C GLN A 66 7.50 -7.73 -6.57
N ILE A 67 7.37 -7.46 -5.27
CA ILE A 67 8.52 -7.25 -4.38
C ILE A 67 9.43 -8.48 -4.31
N TRP A 68 8.88 -9.68 -4.45
CA TRP A 68 9.68 -10.91 -4.39
C TRP A 68 10.60 -11.11 -5.62
N LEU A 69 10.32 -10.42 -6.74
CA LEU A 69 11.18 -10.35 -7.94
C LEU A 69 12.29 -9.29 -7.81
N GLN A 70 12.25 -8.42 -6.80
CA GLN A 70 13.23 -7.37 -6.63
C GLN A 70 14.47 -7.87 -5.89
N ASP A 71 15.62 -7.26 -6.22
CA ASP A 71 16.88 -7.49 -5.50
C ASP A 71 16.79 -6.94 -4.07
N TRP A 72 17.09 -7.81 -3.11
CA TRP A 72 17.03 -7.51 -1.67
C TRP A 72 18.46 -7.33 -1.12
N PRO A 73 18.73 -6.38 -0.18
CA PRO A 73 17.82 -5.50 0.55
C PRO A 73 17.85 -4.04 0.05
N LEU A 74 16.71 -3.45 -0.32
CA LEU A 74 16.62 -2.01 -0.60
C LEU A 74 15.20 -1.48 -0.32
N PRO A 75 15.04 -0.29 0.28
CA PRO A 75 13.93 0.57 -0.10
C PRO A 75 14.27 1.18 -1.46
N GLN A 76 13.62 0.71 -2.53
CA GLN A 76 13.74 1.34 -3.84
C GLN A 76 12.64 2.39 -3.96
N LEU A 77 12.84 3.60 -3.40
CA LEU A 77 11.88 4.72 -3.53
C LEU A 77 11.53 5.06 -5.00
N THR A 78 12.36 4.62 -5.95
CA THR A 78 12.11 4.75 -7.41
C THR A 78 11.19 3.66 -7.97
N GLN A 79 10.69 2.75 -7.13
CA GLN A 79 9.89 1.59 -7.49
C GLN A 79 8.56 1.53 -6.75
N VAL A 80 8.04 2.69 -6.33
CA VAL A 80 6.71 2.80 -5.76
C VAL A 80 5.92 3.90 -6.44
N GLU A 81 4.63 3.66 -6.59
CA GLU A 81 3.65 4.69 -6.90
C GLU A 81 2.96 5.07 -5.58
N GLN A 82 2.75 6.35 -5.34
CA GLN A 82 2.06 6.84 -4.15
C GLN A 82 1.06 7.93 -4.51
N GLU A 83 -0.10 7.89 -3.87
CA GLU A 83 -1.09 8.94 -3.95
C GLU A 83 -1.87 9.08 -2.64
N ALA A 84 -2.35 10.29 -2.35
CA ALA A 84 -3.27 10.57 -1.27
C ALA A 84 -4.59 11.12 -1.81
N GLY A 85 -5.69 10.81 -1.13
CA GLY A 85 -7.03 11.26 -1.43
C GLY A 85 -7.80 11.58 -0.15
N ILE A 86 -9.01 12.11 -0.31
CA ILE A 86 -9.93 12.43 0.80
C ILE A 86 -11.14 11.50 0.68
N LEU A 87 -11.58 10.96 1.82
CA LEU A 87 -12.81 10.18 1.90
C LEU A 87 -13.84 10.91 2.76
N PRO A 88 -15.14 10.74 2.49
CA PRO A 88 -16.19 11.18 3.41
C PRO A 88 -16.16 10.38 4.72
N ASP A 89 -16.44 11.03 5.85
CA ASP A 89 -16.45 10.40 7.19
C ASP A 89 -17.33 9.15 7.28
N LEU A 90 -18.49 9.19 6.61
CA LEU A 90 -19.42 8.05 6.56
C LEU A 90 -18.75 6.79 5.96
N GLN A 91 -17.82 6.96 5.02
CA GLN A 91 -17.09 5.83 4.45
C GLN A 91 -16.12 5.24 5.46
N PHE A 92 -15.45 6.07 6.26
CA PHE A 92 -14.55 5.58 7.30
C PHE A 92 -15.28 4.74 8.34
N ALA A 93 -16.41 5.25 8.85
CA ALA A 93 -17.26 4.52 9.79
C ALA A 93 -17.70 3.17 9.21
N ARG A 94 -18.08 3.14 7.94
CA ARG A 94 -18.46 1.92 7.24
C ARG A 94 -17.30 0.92 7.12
N LEU A 95 -16.10 1.38 6.76
CA LEU A 95 -14.90 0.53 6.70
C LEU A 95 -14.54 -0.04 8.07
N SER A 96 -14.62 0.79 9.13
CA SER A 96 -14.42 0.39 10.52
C SER A 96 -15.38 -0.74 10.90
N SER A 97 -16.68 -0.57 10.66
CA SER A 97 -17.68 -1.59 11.00
C SER A 97 -17.49 -2.90 10.23
N LEU A 98 -17.12 -2.82 8.94
CA LEU A 98 -16.85 -4.02 8.14
C LEU A 98 -15.62 -4.79 8.67
N LEU A 99 -14.58 -4.08 9.08
CA LEU A 99 -13.39 -4.71 9.67
C LEU A 99 -13.69 -5.35 11.03
N ASP A 100 -14.46 -4.67 11.88
CA ASP A 100 -14.90 -5.23 13.17
C ASP A 100 -15.66 -6.56 12.97
N LEU A 101 -16.55 -6.62 11.98
CA LEU A 101 -17.32 -7.84 11.65
C LEU A 101 -16.43 -8.96 11.07
N ALA A 102 -15.38 -8.60 10.34
CA ALA A 102 -14.44 -9.54 9.73
C ALA A 102 -13.34 -10.01 10.70
N ALA A 103 -13.17 -9.33 11.84
CA ALA A 103 -12.19 -9.68 12.86
C ALA A 103 -12.64 -10.84 13.76
N GLU A 104 -13.90 -11.27 13.65
CA GLU A 104 -14.37 -12.50 14.27
C GLU A 104 -13.56 -13.69 13.72
N PRO A 105 -13.02 -14.57 14.57
CA PRO A 105 -12.17 -15.66 14.13
C PRO A 105 -12.92 -16.53 13.11
N PRO A 106 -12.31 -16.86 11.95
CA PRO A 106 -12.96 -17.68 10.95
C PRO A 106 -13.29 -19.04 11.56
N GLN A 107 -14.53 -19.50 11.36
CA GLN A 107 -14.95 -20.84 11.79
C GLN A 107 -14.36 -21.95 10.91
N THR A 108 -13.69 -21.58 9.82
CA THR A 108 -13.12 -22.49 8.83
C THR A 108 -11.62 -22.73 9.08
N PRO A 109 -11.12 -23.95 8.80
CA PRO A 109 -9.71 -24.28 8.99
C PRO A 109 -8.81 -23.47 8.04
N ARG A 110 -7.58 -23.19 8.50
CA ARG A 110 -6.55 -22.52 7.71
C ARG A 110 -6.10 -23.43 6.56
N PHE A 111 -6.48 -23.10 5.33
CA PHE A 111 -5.97 -23.78 4.14
C PHE A 111 -4.72 -23.07 3.61
N VAL A 112 -3.77 -23.84 3.07
CA VAL A 112 -2.68 -23.30 2.26
C VAL A 112 -3.24 -23.01 0.88
N VAL A 113 -3.33 -21.73 0.53
CA VAL A 113 -3.81 -21.30 -0.77
C VAL A 113 -2.59 -21.05 -1.66
N ILE A 114 -2.50 -21.80 -2.77
CA ILE A 114 -1.40 -21.70 -3.74
C ILE A 114 -1.57 -20.47 -4.64
N ASP A 115 -2.82 -20.09 -4.94
CA ASP A 115 -3.18 -18.91 -5.73
C ASP A 115 -4.24 -18.07 -5.02
N GLY A 116 -3.94 -16.80 -4.76
CA GLY A 116 -4.88 -15.89 -4.15
C GLY A 116 -4.26 -14.57 -3.73
N MET A 117 -4.94 -13.89 -2.82
CA MET A 117 -4.45 -12.67 -2.20
C MET A 117 -4.55 -12.85 -0.69
N THR A 118 -3.41 -12.77 -0.01
CA THR A 118 -3.42 -12.57 1.45
C THR A 118 -3.55 -11.08 1.73
N ALA A 119 -4.28 -10.72 2.77
CA ALA A 119 -4.35 -9.35 3.21
C ALA A 119 -4.15 -9.28 4.72
N HIS A 120 -3.27 -8.37 5.14
CA HIS A 120 -3.03 -8.06 6.53
C HIS A 120 -3.65 -6.70 6.81
N SER A 121 -4.53 -6.62 7.81
CA SER A 121 -5.25 -5.42 8.17
C SER A 121 -5.07 -5.10 9.64
N ILE A 122 -4.83 -3.83 9.95
CA ILE A 122 -4.88 -3.30 11.30
C ILE A 122 -5.92 -2.21 11.41
N HIS A 123 -6.58 -2.19 12.56
CA HIS A 123 -7.45 -1.11 12.97
C HIS A 123 -6.93 -0.55 14.27
N ARG A 124 -6.69 0.76 14.35
CA ARG A 124 -6.46 1.43 15.62
C ARG A 124 -7.58 2.39 15.96
N LYS A 125 -8.17 2.19 17.13
CA LYS A 125 -9.19 3.08 17.72
C LYS A 125 -8.60 3.80 18.92
N ASN A 126 -8.77 5.12 18.98
CA ASN A 126 -8.38 5.96 20.11
C ASN A 126 -6.93 5.72 20.56
N ARG A 127 -6.01 5.59 19.60
CA ARG A 127 -4.56 5.39 19.81
C ARG A 127 -4.15 4.16 20.66
N SER A 128 -5.06 3.24 20.98
CA SER A 128 -4.81 2.18 21.97
C SER A 128 -5.40 0.82 21.59
N GLY A 129 -6.61 0.78 21.02
CA GLY A 129 -7.18 -0.47 20.50
C GLY A 129 -6.43 -0.91 19.24
N LYS A 130 -6.05 -2.17 19.12
CA LYS A 130 -5.50 -2.74 17.88
C LYS A 130 -6.23 -4.03 17.52
N VAL A 131 -7.01 -4.00 16.45
CA VAL A 131 -7.51 -5.21 15.79
C VAL A 131 -6.49 -5.61 14.74
N ASN A 132 -6.18 -6.91 14.64
CA ASN A 132 -5.28 -7.42 13.62
C ASN A 132 -5.88 -8.65 12.93
N VAL A 133 -5.97 -8.59 11.60
CA VAL A 133 -6.48 -9.67 10.76
C VAL A 133 -5.45 -9.99 9.70
N ASP A 134 -4.96 -11.22 9.65
CA ASP A 134 -4.02 -11.70 8.64
C ASP A 134 -4.54 -13.02 8.07
N GLN A 135 -5.14 -12.95 6.88
CA GLN A 135 -5.78 -14.11 6.26
C GLN A 135 -5.83 -14.01 4.75
N ASN A 136 -6.09 -15.16 4.12
CA ASN A 136 -6.44 -15.19 2.71
C ASN A 136 -7.81 -14.54 2.51
N VAL A 137 -7.93 -13.68 1.52
CA VAL A 137 -9.17 -12.94 1.30
C VAL A 137 -10.27 -13.84 0.75
N ALA A 138 -9.95 -14.89 -0.01
CA ALA A 138 -10.94 -15.80 -0.57
C ALA A 138 -11.57 -16.76 0.47
N SER A 139 -10.96 -16.93 1.65
CA SER A 139 -11.44 -17.89 2.66
C SER A 139 -12.54 -17.36 3.56
N ASP A 140 -12.84 -16.06 3.52
CA ASP A 140 -13.79 -15.39 4.40
C ASP A 140 -14.56 -14.30 3.64
N GLU A 141 -15.86 -14.53 3.43
CA GLU A 141 -16.72 -13.60 2.69
C GLU A 141 -16.90 -12.24 3.40
N LYS A 142 -16.82 -12.17 4.75
CA LYS A 142 -16.90 -10.91 5.48
C LYS A 142 -15.64 -10.09 5.22
N TYR A 143 -14.47 -10.71 5.34
CA TYR A 143 -13.20 -10.03 5.10
C TYR A 143 -12.99 -9.67 3.62
N LYS A 144 -13.43 -10.54 2.71
CA LYS A 144 -13.50 -10.23 1.27
C LYS A 144 -14.35 -9.00 1.00
N SER A 145 -15.52 -8.90 1.63
CA SER A 145 -16.39 -7.72 1.52
C SER A 145 -15.72 -6.46 2.06
N PHE A 146 -15.03 -6.55 3.20
CA PHE A 146 -14.23 -5.45 3.74
C PHE A 146 -13.14 -5.00 2.75
N VAL A 147 -12.30 -5.94 2.27
CA VAL A 147 -11.21 -5.64 1.34
C VAL A 147 -11.75 -5.05 0.03
N ALA A 148 -12.85 -5.59 -0.50
CA ALA A 148 -13.49 -5.06 -1.70
C ALA A 148 -13.96 -3.60 -1.50
N GLU A 149 -14.56 -3.28 -0.34
CA GLU A 149 -14.99 -1.92 -0.04
C GLU A 149 -13.79 -0.98 0.11
N VAL A 150 -12.71 -1.41 0.78
CA VAL A 150 -11.47 -0.62 0.89
C VAL A 150 -10.92 -0.30 -0.50
N ILE A 151 -10.79 -1.30 -1.38
CA ILE A 151 -10.29 -1.12 -2.75
C ILE A 151 -11.18 -0.13 -3.52
N LYS A 152 -12.50 -0.30 -3.47
CA LYS A 152 -13.45 0.54 -4.20
C LYS A 152 -13.42 2.00 -3.76
N GLN A 153 -13.43 2.26 -2.45
CA GLN A 153 -13.39 3.61 -1.90
C GLN A 153 -12.07 4.29 -2.22
N THR A 154 -10.97 3.55 -2.03
CA THR A 154 -9.62 4.03 -2.32
C THR A 154 -9.46 4.38 -3.80
N HIS A 155 -9.87 3.49 -4.70
CA HIS A 155 -9.83 3.72 -6.15
C HIS A 155 -10.63 4.96 -6.57
N SER A 156 -11.76 5.21 -5.91
CA SER A 156 -12.61 6.38 -6.21
C SER A 156 -11.99 7.68 -5.70
N ALA A 157 -11.14 7.61 -4.67
CA ALA A 157 -10.47 8.76 -4.06
C ALA A 157 -9.11 9.10 -4.69
N THR A 158 -8.58 8.21 -5.54
CA THR A 158 -7.29 8.37 -6.22
C THR A 158 -7.48 8.67 -7.71
N GLY A 159 -6.59 9.48 -8.27
CA GLY A 159 -6.58 9.89 -9.68
C GLY A 159 -5.38 9.37 -10.47
N HIS A 160 -4.35 8.82 -9.82
CA HIS A 160 -3.14 8.31 -10.46
C HIS A 160 -3.44 6.99 -11.19
N PRO A 161 -3.33 6.92 -12.54
CA PRO A 161 -3.70 5.73 -13.31
C PRO A 161 -2.96 4.47 -12.86
N GLY A 162 -1.68 4.61 -12.49
CA GLY A 162 -0.88 3.52 -11.95
C GLY A 162 -1.47 2.94 -10.67
N ILE A 163 -1.87 3.77 -9.70
CA ILE A 163 -2.47 3.31 -8.44
C ILE A 163 -3.82 2.65 -8.70
N ARG A 164 -4.64 3.29 -9.54
CA ARG A 164 -5.97 2.79 -9.91
C ARG A 164 -5.89 1.41 -10.57
N ASN A 165 -4.92 1.21 -11.47
CA ASN A 165 -4.67 -0.09 -12.08
C ASN A 165 -4.18 -1.13 -11.08
N ALA A 166 -3.33 -0.76 -10.12
CA ALA A 166 -2.90 -1.65 -9.04
C ALA A 166 -4.12 -2.17 -8.26
N LEU A 167 -4.99 -1.23 -7.87
CA LEU A 167 -6.23 -1.52 -7.15
C LEU A 167 -7.20 -2.37 -7.99
N ALA A 168 -7.26 -2.14 -9.30
CA ALA A 168 -8.07 -2.95 -10.22
C ALA A 168 -7.58 -4.40 -10.29
N ASP A 169 -6.27 -4.61 -10.40
CA ASP A 169 -5.66 -5.94 -10.41
C ASP A 169 -5.90 -6.68 -9.08
N ALA A 170 -5.68 -6.01 -7.95
CA ALA A 170 -5.99 -6.57 -6.63
C ALA A 170 -7.50 -6.83 -6.45
N GLY A 171 -8.35 -5.96 -7.01
CA GLY A 171 -9.80 -6.07 -7.00
C GLY A 171 -10.32 -7.37 -7.61
N ARG A 172 -9.61 -7.95 -8.59
CA ARG A 172 -10.00 -9.23 -9.21
C ARG A 172 -10.03 -10.38 -8.20
N TYR A 173 -9.13 -10.39 -7.21
CA TYR A 173 -9.09 -11.41 -6.14
C TYR A 173 -10.29 -11.36 -5.20
N VAL A 174 -11.04 -10.26 -5.22
CA VAL A 174 -12.27 -10.08 -4.44
C VAL A 174 -13.51 -9.96 -5.32
N GLY A 175 -13.40 -10.30 -6.61
CA GLY A 175 -14.51 -10.32 -7.56
C GLY A 175 -14.93 -8.95 -8.10
N LEU A 176 -14.12 -7.90 -7.91
CA LEU A 176 -14.37 -6.59 -8.49
C LEU A 176 -13.97 -6.55 -9.96
N GLN A 177 -14.77 -5.83 -10.75
CA GLN A 177 -14.51 -5.54 -12.16
C GLN A 177 -14.28 -4.04 -12.33
N ILE A 178 -13.08 -3.59 -11.97
CA ILE A 178 -12.67 -2.18 -12.10
C ILE A 178 -11.97 -2.01 -13.46
N PRO A 179 -12.32 -1.00 -14.26
CA PRO A 179 -11.66 -0.74 -15.53
C PRO A 179 -10.20 -0.35 -15.33
N VAL A 180 -9.33 -0.85 -16.20
CA VAL A 180 -7.91 -0.48 -16.24
C VAL A 180 -7.75 0.73 -17.16
N GLU A 181 -6.97 1.70 -16.71
CA GLU A 181 -6.69 2.96 -17.41
C GLU A 181 -5.36 2.88 -18.17
N ALA A 182 -5.23 3.68 -19.24
CA ALA A 182 -3.97 3.82 -19.94
C ALA A 182 -2.95 4.54 -19.03
N VAL A 183 -1.83 3.89 -18.74
CA VAL A 183 -0.74 4.49 -17.98
C VAL A 183 0.13 5.29 -18.96
N PRO A 184 0.39 6.59 -18.70
CA PRO A 184 1.36 7.35 -19.49
C PRO A 184 2.72 6.67 -19.46
N PRO A 185 3.52 6.74 -20.55
CA PRO A 185 4.88 6.22 -20.52
C PRO A 185 5.67 6.88 -19.39
N ALA A 186 6.43 6.08 -18.64
CA ALA A 186 7.27 6.59 -17.57
C ALA A 186 8.23 7.66 -18.14
N LYS A 187 8.35 8.80 -17.44
CA LYS A 187 9.40 9.78 -17.77
C LYS A 187 10.74 9.09 -17.59
N GLU A 188 11.62 9.22 -18.58
CA GLU A 188 12.96 8.66 -18.56
C GLU A 188 13.74 9.26 -17.37
N ILE A 189 14.12 8.41 -16.41
CA ILE A 189 14.93 8.83 -15.26
C ILE A 189 16.40 8.74 -15.69
N VAL A 190 16.99 9.88 -16.01
CA VAL A 190 18.43 9.97 -16.28
C VAL A 190 19.17 9.90 -14.94
N ARG A 191 19.86 8.78 -14.68
CA ARG A 191 20.74 8.64 -13.51
C ARG A 191 22.15 9.06 -13.90
N THR A 192 22.58 10.24 -13.46
CA THR A 192 23.95 10.72 -13.66
C THR A 192 24.82 10.27 -12.49
N ILE A 193 25.87 9.48 -12.77
CA ILE A 193 26.92 9.15 -11.80
C ILE A 193 28.07 10.12 -12.03
N VAL A 194 28.46 10.85 -10.97
CA VAL A 194 29.63 11.74 -10.98
C VAL A 194 30.77 11.00 -10.29
N LEU A 195 31.88 10.79 -11.00
CA LEU A 195 33.10 10.20 -10.48
C LEU A 195 34.19 11.28 -10.51
N GLY A 196 34.67 11.70 -9.34
CA GLY A 196 35.70 12.75 -9.21
C GLY A 196 36.08 13.00 -7.75
N GLY A 197 36.99 13.94 -7.50
CA GLY A 197 37.29 14.42 -6.14
C GLY A 197 36.06 15.08 -5.48
N GLU A 198 36.02 15.19 -4.16
CA GLU A 198 34.88 15.79 -3.43
C GLU A 198 34.51 17.20 -3.94
N ASP A 199 35.52 18.01 -4.26
CA ASP A 199 35.33 19.37 -4.79
C ASP A 199 34.73 19.37 -6.20
N GLU A 200 35.19 18.48 -7.08
CA GLU A 200 34.67 18.34 -8.44
C GLU A 200 33.24 17.79 -8.45
N THR A 201 32.96 16.84 -7.56
CA THR A 201 31.64 16.24 -7.40
C THR A 201 30.62 17.29 -6.96
N SER A 202 31.01 18.16 -6.02
CA SER A 202 30.15 19.24 -5.53
C SER A 202 29.83 20.27 -6.62
N GLN A 203 30.82 20.65 -7.42
CA GLN A 203 30.63 21.59 -8.54
C GLN A 203 29.74 21.01 -9.65
N ILE A 204 29.92 19.73 -10.00
CA ILE A 204 29.12 19.07 -11.03
C ILE A 204 27.66 18.88 -10.56
N LEU A 205 27.44 18.51 -9.29
CA LEU A 205 26.10 18.42 -8.73
C LEU A 205 25.39 19.77 -8.70
N GLU A 206 26.11 20.86 -8.38
CA GLU A 206 25.53 22.21 -8.41
C GLU A 206 25.18 22.67 -9.82
N ALA A 207 26.00 22.32 -10.82
CA ALA A 207 25.73 22.60 -12.22
C ALA A 207 24.50 21.83 -12.74
N LEU A 208 24.37 20.54 -12.37
CA LEU A 208 23.21 19.72 -12.72
C LEU A 208 21.91 20.27 -12.12
N ARG A 209 21.92 20.74 -10.86
CA ARG A 209 20.75 21.39 -10.23
C ARG A 209 20.30 22.63 -11.00
N LYS A 210 21.25 23.51 -11.37
CA LYS A 210 20.95 24.73 -12.16
C LYS A 210 20.40 24.43 -13.56
N GLN A 211 20.84 23.36 -14.21
CA GLN A 211 20.39 22.97 -15.55
C GLN A 211 19.00 22.32 -15.55
N HIS A 212 18.66 21.59 -14.49
CA HIS A 212 17.39 20.85 -14.38
C HIS A 212 16.28 21.61 -13.61
N GLY A 213 16.56 22.79 -13.08
CA GLY A 213 15.54 23.70 -12.54
C GLY A 213 14.94 23.24 -11.21
N GLU A 214 15.78 22.70 -10.31
CA GLU A 214 15.45 22.51 -8.88
C GLU A 214 16.08 23.60 -8.01
#